data_AF-A0A6N6T8S7-F1
#
_entry.id   AF-A0A6N6T8S7-F1
#
_cell.length_a   1.000
_cell.length_b   1.000
_cell.length_c   1.000
_cell.angle_alpha   90.00
_cell.angle_beta   90.00
_cell.angle_gamma   90.00
#
_symmetry.space_group_name_H-M   'P 1'
#
loop_
_entity.id
_entity.type
_entity.pdbx_description
1 polymer ?
#
loop_
_entity_poly.entity_id
_entity_poly.type
_entity_poly.pdbx_seq_one_letter_code
_entity_poly.pdbx_strand_id
1 'polypeptide(L)'
;MTVPIVSVPPAPTAPRVASAPLSNSSPEIVYPDSDGQPMADNTRQFDTIVMIQGGLAALFASRPDVFVAGDLLWYPVEGSNTIRAAPDAMVVFGRPPGYRGSYKQWCEDGLAPQVAFEVLSPGNTRAEMTRKRQFYERYGVEEYYEYDPDRGQLRGWLRRKDRLEPIARMENWVSPRLGVRFTLEGVDLVLYRPDGRRFETFVELEQRAETERQRAETERQRAETERQRGREEGLQQALERLTATGIAEDQARRLLGLE
;
A
#
# COMPACT_ATOMS: atom_id res chain seq x y z
N MET A 1 -71.22 81.45 12.83
CA MET A 1 -71.62 80.02 12.75
C MET A 1 -70.35 79.21 12.65
N THR A 2 -69.96 78.58 13.75
CA THR A 2 -68.76 77.79 13.98
C THR A 2 -68.95 76.38 13.45
N VAL A 3 -68.12 75.95 12.51
CA VAL A 3 -68.09 74.59 11.97
C VAL A 3 -67.04 73.78 12.75
N PRO A 4 -67.38 72.63 13.35
CA PRO A 4 -66.40 71.82 14.07
C PRO A 4 -65.61 70.96 13.08
N ILE A 5 -64.28 70.98 13.18
CA ILE A 5 -63.40 70.04 12.46
C ILE A 5 -63.30 68.77 13.31
N VAL A 6 -63.77 67.67 12.75
CA VAL A 6 -63.76 66.32 13.34
C VAL A 6 -62.33 65.75 13.26
N SER A 7 -61.81 65.30 14.39
CA SER A 7 -60.52 64.61 14.51
C SER A 7 -60.63 63.18 13.98
N VAL A 8 -59.80 62.81 12.99
CA VAL A 8 -59.68 61.45 12.46
C VAL A 8 -58.65 60.68 13.29
N PRO A 9 -58.93 59.46 13.79
CA PRO A 9 -57.94 58.65 14.52
C PRO A 9 -56.90 58.05 13.56
N PRO A 10 -55.64 57.83 14.01
CA PRO A 10 -54.61 57.22 13.18
C PRO A 10 -54.89 55.72 12.93
N ALA A 11 -54.49 55.26 11.74
CA ALA A 11 -54.62 53.87 11.31
C ALA A 11 -53.75 52.91 12.15
N PRO A 12 -54.18 51.65 12.36
CA PRO A 12 -53.40 50.66 13.11
C PRO A 12 -52.14 50.24 12.35
N THR A 13 -51.01 50.22 13.06
CA THR A 13 -49.71 49.80 12.55
C THR A 13 -49.67 48.29 12.36
N ALA A 14 -49.36 47.81 11.16
CA ALA A 14 -49.21 46.38 10.87
C ALA A 14 -48.00 45.78 11.62
N PRO A 15 -48.05 44.51 12.07
CA PRO A 15 -46.94 43.89 12.78
C PRO A 15 -45.77 43.66 11.83
N ARG A 16 -44.57 44.02 12.28
CA ARG A 16 -43.30 43.80 11.59
C ARG A 16 -43.03 42.29 11.56
N VAL A 17 -43.17 41.66 10.39
CA VAL A 17 -42.76 40.28 10.17
C VAL A 17 -41.25 40.20 10.40
N ALA A 18 -40.84 39.47 11.43
CA ALA A 18 -39.45 39.14 11.65
C ALA A 18 -38.98 38.24 10.50
N SER A 19 -38.04 38.73 9.69
CA SER A 19 -37.33 37.91 8.71
C SER A 19 -36.54 36.83 9.43
N ALA A 20 -36.97 35.58 9.27
CA ALA A 20 -36.17 34.42 9.66
C ALA A 20 -34.84 34.46 8.89
N PRO A 21 -33.68 34.16 9.52
CA PRO A 21 -32.44 34.06 8.80
C PRO A 21 -32.56 32.90 7.80
N LEU A 22 -32.38 33.21 6.51
CA LEU A 22 -32.21 32.19 5.48
C LEU A 22 -30.95 31.41 5.84
N SER A 23 -31.12 30.17 6.30
CA SER A 23 -30.02 29.23 6.48
C SER A 23 -29.41 28.98 5.10
N ASN A 24 -28.28 29.63 4.83
CA ASN A 24 -27.49 29.43 3.63
C ASN A 24 -26.72 28.11 3.75
N SER A 25 -27.44 26.98 3.86
CA SER A 25 -26.82 25.66 3.81
C SER A 25 -26.60 25.31 2.35
N SER A 26 -25.44 25.68 1.81
CA SER A 26 -24.94 25.04 0.60
C SER A 26 -25.01 23.52 0.80
N PRO A 27 -25.51 22.74 -0.19
CA PRO A 27 -25.62 21.31 -0.05
C PRO A 27 -24.25 20.71 0.28
N GLU A 28 -24.21 19.77 1.23
CA GLU A 28 -23.00 19.07 1.62
C GLU A 28 -22.39 18.39 0.38
N ILE A 29 -21.11 18.69 0.10
CA ILE A 29 -20.42 18.13 -1.06
C ILE A 29 -20.09 16.67 -0.76
N VAL A 30 -20.65 15.77 -1.56
CA VAL A 30 -20.34 14.34 -1.50
C VAL A 30 -19.03 14.07 -2.24
N TYR A 31 -18.14 13.32 -1.61
CA TYR A 31 -16.89 12.84 -2.20
C TYR A 31 -17.01 11.34 -2.45
N PRO A 32 -17.23 10.91 -3.70
CA PRO A 32 -17.35 9.49 -4.04
C PRO A 32 -16.06 8.72 -3.77
N ASP A 33 -16.20 7.45 -3.42
CA ASP A 33 -15.07 6.52 -3.24
C ASP A 33 -14.66 5.83 -4.55
N SER A 34 -15.44 6.02 -5.63
CA SER A 34 -15.15 5.49 -6.98
C SER A 34 -15.47 6.52 -8.06
N ASP A 35 -14.78 6.42 -9.19
CA ASP A 35 -15.04 7.17 -10.42
C ASP A 35 -15.81 6.36 -11.48
N GLY A 36 -16.16 5.10 -11.16
CA GLY A 36 -16.86 4.18 -12.05
C GLY A 36 -15.98 3.52 -13.10
N GLN A 37 -14.66 3.74 -13.09
CA GLN A 37 -13.71 3.06 -13.97
C GLN A 37 -13.19 1.77 -13.33
N PRO A 38 -12.72 0.80 -14.12
CA PRO A 38 -11.98 -0.33 -13.58
C PRO A 38 -10.59 0.12 -13.07
N MET A 39 -10.04 -0.62 -12.12
CA MET A 39 -8.68 -0.38 -11.62
C MET A 39 -7.60 -0.55 -12.70
N ALA A 40 -7.82 -1.39 -13.70
CA ALA A 40 -6.88 -1.64 -14.78
C ALA A 40 -7.61 -2.01 -16.08
N ASP A 41 -7.01 -1.68 -17.22
CA ASP A 41 -7.53 -1.96 -18.55
C ASP A 41 -7.22 -3.39 -19.03
N ASN A 42 -6.17 -4.00 -18.49
CA ASN A 42 -5.75 -5.36 -18.86
C ASN A 42 -4.97 -6.05 -17.72
N THR A 43 -4.76 -7.38 -17.88
CA THR A 43 -4.11 -8.21 -16.86
C THR A 43 -2.65 -7.84 -16.61
N ARG A 44 -1.90 -7.44 -17.65
CA ARG A 44 -0.48 -7.08 -17.50
C ARG A 44 -0.31 -5.81 -16.69
N GLN A 45 -1.15 -4.82 -16.94
CA GLN A 45 -1.22 -3.60 -16.13
C GLN A 45 -1.60 -3.96 -14.69
N PHE A 46 -2.67 -4.72 -14.50
CA PHE A 46 -3.14 -5.16 -13.17
C PHE A 46 -2.05 -5.89 -12.38
N ASP A 47 -1.38 -6.88 -12.97
CA ASP A 47 -0.32 -7.67 -12.32
C ASP A 47 0.84 -6.77 -11.87
N THR A 48 1.20 -5.79 -12.70
CA THR A 48 2.25 -4.81 -12.37
C THR A 48 1.81 -3.91 -11.21
N ILE A 49 0.58 -3.40 -11.23
CA ILE A 49 0.02 -2.57 -10.16
C ILE A 49 0.04 -3.33 -8.84
N VAL A 50 -0.45 -4.58 -8.85
CA VAL A 50 -0.48 -5.45 -7.65
C VAL A 50 0.92 -5.74 -7.14
N MET A 51 1.88 -6.03 -8.02
CA MET A 51 3.28 -6.24 -7.61
C MET A 51 3.89 -4.98 -6.98
N ILE A 52 3.67 -3.79 -7.56
CA ILE A 52 4.17 -2.52 -7.00
C ILE A 52 3.51 -2.24 -5.64
N GLN A 53 2.18 -2.22 -5.59
CA GLN A 53 1.41 -1.89 -4.38
C GLN A 53 1.71 -2.89 -3.26
N GLY A 54 1.65 -4.20 -3.56
CA GLY A 54 1.90 -5.26 -2.60
C GLY A 54 3.35 -5.27 -2.10
N GLY A 55 4.31 -5.05 -3.00
CA GLY A 55 5.73 -4.96 -2.64
C GLY A 55 6.03 -3.75 -1.75
N LEU A 56 5.40 -2.59 -2.01
CA LEU A 56 5.49 -1.40 -1.15
C LEU A 56 4.84 -1.64 0.22
N ALA A 57 3.66 -2.25 0.26
CA ALA A 57 2.98 -2.59 1.50
C ALA A 57 3.82 -3.57 2.35
N ALA A 58 4.41 -4.59 1.72
CA ALA A 58 5.31 -5.54 2.38
C ALA A 58 6.62 -4.89 2.84
N LEU A 59 7.16 -3.92 2.08
CA LEU A 59 8.35 -3.17 2.44
C LEU A 59 8.14 -2.35 3.72
N PHE A 60 6.96 -1.74 3.86
CA PHE A 60 6.61 -0.88 5.01
C PHE A 60 5.72 -1.56 6.05
N ALA A 61 5.53 -2.87 6.00
CA ALA A 61 4.61 -3.59 6.90
C ALA A 61 4.91 -3.40 8.40
N SER A 62 6.18 -3.13 8.76
CA SER A 62 6.61 -2.87 10.14
C SER A 62 6.60 -1.38 10.53
N ARG A 63 6.19 -0.48 9.63
CA ARG A 63 6.14 0.97 9.83
C ARG A 63 4.70 1.41 10.09
N PRO A 64 4.31 1.67 11.35
CA PRO A 64 2.94 2.06 11.69
C PRO A 64 2.60 3.50 11.24
N ASP A 65 3.58 4.23 10.72
CA ASP A 65 3.48 5.61 10.24
C ASP A 65 3.57 5.71 8.72
N VAL A 66 3.40 4.62 7.98
CA VAL A 66 3.39 4.63 6.52
C VAL A 66 2.12 3.98 6.00
N PHE A 67 1.38 4.73 5.18
CA PHE A 67 0.24 4.22 4.45
C PHE A 67 0.61 3.93 3.01
N VAL A 68 0.17 2.78 2.51
CA VAL A 68 0.30 2.39 1.10
C VAL A 68 -1.08 2.03 0.59
N ALA A 69 -1.43 2.55 -0.58
CA ALA A 69 -2.66 2.20 -1.30
C ALA A 69 -2.40 2.12 -2.80
N GLY A 70 -3.31 1.46 -3.51
CA GLY A 70 -3.40 1.52 -4.96
C GLY A 70 -4.83 1.81 -5.37
N ASP A 71 -4.99 2.52 -6.48
CA ASP A 71 -6.27 2.88 -7.08
C ASP A 71 -7.30 3.46 -6.09
N LEU A 72 -6.80 4.33 -5.20
CA LEU A 72 -7.63 4.99 -4.20
C LEU A 72 -7.79 6.46 -4.57
N LEU A 73 -9.03 6.93 -4.73
CA LEU A 73 -9.30 8.32 -5.05
C LEU A 73 -8.73 9.26 -3.99
N TRP A 74 -7.80 10.12 -4.41
CA TRP A 74 -7.21 11.19 -3.61
C TRP A 74 -7.82 12.54 -3.96
N TYR A 75 -8.34 13.21 -2.93
CA TYR A 75 -8.86 14.58 -2.97
C TYR A 75 -7.91 15.53 -2.23
N PRO A 76 -7.14 16.37 -2.93
CA PRO A 76 -6.22 17.30 -2.30
C PRO A 76 -6.88 18.60 -1.81
N VAL A 77 -8.10 18.92 -2.28
CA VAL A 77 -8.77 20.21 -2.01
C VAL A 77 -10.15 19.96 -1.41
N GLU A 78 -10.36 20.42 -0.18
CA GLU A 78 -11.69 20.46 0.44
C GLU A 78 -12.58 21.48 -0.29
N GLY A 79 -13.84 21.13 -0.47
CA GLY A 79 -14.84 21.91 -1.21
C GLY A 79 -14.94 21.58 -2.70
N SER A 80 -14.15 20.63 -3.22
CA SER A 80 -14.21 20.21 -4.63
C SER A 80 -14.02 18.71 -4.81
N ASN A 81 -15.09 18.01 -5.18
CA ASN A 81 -15.05 16.57 -5.49
C ASN A 81 -14.59 16.27 -6.94
N THR A 82 -14.32 17.29 -7.75
CA THR A 82 -13.84 17.12 -9.14
C THR A 82 -12.33 17.22 -9.25
N ILE A 83 -11.67 17.84 -8.28
CA ILE A 83 -10.21 17.86 -8.17
C ILE A 83 -9.77 16.58 -7.46
N ARG A 84 -9.45 15.54 -8.24
CA ARG A 84 -9.01 14.24 -7.71
C ARG A 84 -8.13 13.49 -8.71
N ALA A 85 -7.38 12.52 -8.20
CA ALA A 85 -6.67 11.51 -8.97
C ALA A 85 -6.66 10.18 -8.21
N ALA A 86 -6.50 9.06 -8.91
CA ALA A 86 -6.24 7.75 -8.33
C ALA A 86 -4.89 7.26 -8.85
N PRO A 87 -3.80 7.38 -8.08
CA PRO A 87 -2.54 6.76 -8.45
C PRO A 87 -2.68 5.23 -8.37
N ASP A 88 -2.08 4.52 -9.32
CA ASP A 88 -2.08 3.06 -9.32
C ASP A 88 -1.39 2.47 -8.09
N ALA A 89 -0.36 3.16 -7.59
CA ALA A 89 0.13 2.99 -6.23
C ALA A 89 0.56 4.32 -5.65
N MET A 90 0.36 4.51 -4.35
CA MET A 90 0.84 5.67 -3.62
C MET A 90 1.34 5.31 -2.22
N VAL A 91 2.31 6.09 -1.74
CA VAL A 91 2.89 5.98 -0.40
C VAL A 91 2.75 7.31 0.31
N VAL A 92 2.20 7.26 1.52
CA VAL A 92 2.06 8.40 2.41
C VAL A 92 2.82 8.14 3.71
N PHE A 93 3.92 8.86 3.91
CA PHE A 93 4.66 8.88 5.16
C PHE A 93 3.99 9.81 6.17
N GLY A 94 4.01 9.41 7.44
CA GLY A 94 3.34 10.10 8.54
C GLY A 94 1.86 9.72 8.73
N ARG A 95 1.33 8.76 7.95
CA ARG A 95 -0.06 8.29 8.07
C ARG A 95 -0.12 6.81 8.38
N PRO A 96 -0.98 6.36 9.31
CA PRO A 96 -1.07 4.95 9.63
C PRO A 96 -1.71 4.12 8.50
N PRO A 97 -1.40 2.83 8.42
CA PRO A 97 -2.20 1.87 7.67
C PRO A 97 -3.66 1.89 8.11
N GLY A 98 -4.57 1.57 7.20
CA GLY A 98 -5.99 1.48 7.51
C GLY A 98 -6.86 1.66 6.27
N TYR A 99 -8.03 1.04 6.30
CA TYR A 99 -9.01 1.11 5.22
C TYR A 99 -9.67 2.49 5.17
N ARG A 100 -9.84 2.99 3.96
CA ARG A 100 -10.55 4.23 3.64
C ARG A 100 -11.17 4.09 2.26
N GLY A 101 -12.36 4.67 2.07
CA GLY A 101 -13.00 4.70 0.75
C GLY A 101 -12.32 5.68 -0.21
N SER A 102 -11.76 6.76 0.32
CA SER A 102 -10.99 7.75 -0.42
C SER A 102 -9.96 8.42 0.49
N TYR A 103 -8.88 8.93 -0.10
CA TYR A 103 -7.84 9.69 0.59
C TYR A 103 -8.18 11.19 0.53
N LYS A 104 -8.83 11.71 1.56
CA LYS A 104 -9.19 13.13 1.68
C LYS A 104 -8.10 13.86 2.45
N GLN A 105 -7.30 14.67 1.77
CA GLN A 105 -6.05 15.21 2.34
C GLN A 105 -6.28 16.03 3.62
N TRP A 106 -7.40 16.75 3.74
CA TRP A 106 -7.74 17.51 4.96
C TRP A 106 -8.13 16.63 6.16
N CYS A 107 -8.57 15.38 5.93
CA CYS A 107 -8.77 14.38 6.97
C CYS A 107 -7.47 13.64 7.35
N GLU A 108 -6.37 13.94 6.65
CA GLU A 108 -5.10 13.22 6.72
C GLU A 108 -3.95 14.17 7.10
N ASP A 109 -4.24 15.10 8.01
CA ASP A 109 -3.31 16.13 8.52
C ASP A 109 -2.70 17.02 7.42
N GLY A 110 -3.40 17.17 6.29
CA GLY A 110 -2.92 17.94 5.15
C GLY A 110 -1.81 17.26 4.36
N LEU A 111 -1.47 16.00 4.66
CA LEU A 111 -0.38 15.28 4.01
C LEU A 111 -0.82 14.77 2.64
N ALA A 112 -0.13 15.20 1.59
CA ALA A 112 -0.24 14.60 0.27
C ALA A 112 0.53 13.27 0.23
N PRO A 113 0.17 12.33 -0.67
CA PRO A 113 1.06 11.22 -1.01
C PRO A 113 2.40 11.74 -1.50
N GLN A 114 3.49 11.29 -0.88
CA GLN A 114 4.84 11.71 -1.27
C GLN A 114 5.37 10.92 -2.45
N VAL A 115 4.91 9.68 -2.65
CA VAL A 115 5.29 8.87 -3.81
C VAL A 115 4.05 8.39 -4.54
N ALA A 116 4.03 8.52 -5.87
CA ALA A 116 2.96 8.05 -6.74
C ALA A 116 3.51 7.27 -7.94
N PHE A 117 2.80 6.22 -8.33
CA PHE A 117 3.09 5.38 -9.49
C PHE A 117 1.92 5.39 -10.46
N GLU A 118 2.25 5.31 -11.74
CA GLU A 118 1.31 5.09 -12.85
C GLU A 118 1.88 4.01 -13.77
N VAL A 119 1.08 2.99 -14.02
CA VAL A 119 1.35 1.89 -14.93
C VAL A 119 0.44 2.08 -16.14
N LEU A 120 1.05 2.32 -17.30
CA LEU A 120 0.31 2.65 -18.50
C LEU A 120 -0.40 1.42 -19.10
N SER A 121 -1.54 1.67 -19.71
CA SER A 121 -2.26 0.78 -20.60
C SER A 121 -2.16 1.26 -22.06
N PRO A 122 -2.50 0.41 -23.05
CA PRO A 122 -2.58 0.83 -24.46
C PRO A 122 -3.48 2.05 -24.73
N GLY A 123 -4.49 2.27 -23.88
CA GLY A 123 -5.44 3.36 -24.01
C GLY A 123 -4.91 4.71 -23.51
N ASN A 124 -3.85 4.73 -22.71
CA ASN A 124 -3.36 5.98 -22.12
C ASN A 124 -2.70 6.89 -23.16
N THR A 125 -3.15 8.15 -23.18
CA THR A 125 -2.59 9.16 -24.07
C THR A 125 -1.50 9.98 -23.38
N ARG A 126 -0.54 10.49 -24.16
CA ARG A 126 0.49 11.42 -23.65
C ARG A 126 -0.10 12.66 -22.99
N ALA A 127 -1.25 13.14 -23.48
CA ALA A 127 -1.93 14.31 -22.94
C ALA A 127 -2.51 14.03 -21.54
N GLU A 128 -3.11 12.85 -21.33
CA GLU A 128 -3.60 12.41 -20.02
C GLU A 128 -2.46 12.27 -19.01
N MET A 129 -1.37 11.58 -19.39
CA MET A 129 -0.21 11.41 -18.51
C MET A 129 0.44 12.75 -18.16
N THR A 130 0.47 13.70 -19.10
CA THR A 130 0.94 15.06 -18.82
C THR A 130 0.05 15.78 -17.81
N ARG A 131 -1.29 15.63 -17.91
CA ARG A 131 -2.24 16.20 -16.93
C ARG A 131 -2.08 15.56 -15.55
N LYS A 132 -1.94 14.23 -15.47
CA LYS A 132 -1.69 13.50 -14.22
C LYS A 132 -0.40 13.99 -13.55
N ARG A 133 0.71 14.09 -14.29
CA ARG A 133 1.96 14.65 -13.76
C ARG A 133 1.80 16.08 -13.24
N GLN A 134 1.10 16.95 -13.97
CA GLN A 134 0.84 18.33 -13.53
C GLN A 134 -0.02 18.38 -12.26
N PHE A 135 -0.98 17.45 -12.11
CA PHE A 135 -1.74 17.28 -10.88
C PHE A 135 -0.81 16.92 -9.72
N TYR A 136 0.04 15.90 -9.90
CA TYR A 136 1.01 15.45 -8.89
C TYR A 136 2.02 16.54 -8.51
N GLU A 137 2.52 17.30 -9.50
CA GLU A 137 3.37 18.46 -9.27
C GLU A 137 2.67 19.53 -8.42
N ARG A 138 1.42 19.84 -8.74
CA ARG A 138 0.63 20.87 -8.05
C ARG A 138 0.33 20.50 -6.60
N TYR A 139 0.03 19.24 -6.33
CA TYR A 139 -0.49 18.80 -5.03
C TYR A 139 0.54 18.11 -4.13
N GLY A 140 1.83 18.29 -4.41
CA GLY A 140 2.88 18.01 -3.44
C GLY A 140 3.52 16.62 -3.52
N VAL A 141 3.23 15.82 -4.55
CA VAL A 141 3.93 14.54 -4.78
C VAL A 141 5.42 14.80 -4.93
N GLU A 142 6.25 14.08 -4.20
CA GLU A 142 7.70 14.27 -4.21
C GLU A 142 8.43 13.39 -5.21
N GLU A 143 7.91 12.19 -5.41
CA GLU A 143 8.42 11.21 -6.38
C GLU A 143 7.29 10.68 -7.21
N TYR A 144 7.44 10.73 -8.52
CA TYR A 144 6.45 10.25 -9.47
C TYR A 144 7.10 9.32 -10.47
N TYR A 145 6.56 8.12 -10.64
CA TYR A 145 7.10 7.09 -11.52
C TYR A 145 6.03 6.64 -12.53
N GLU A 146 6.40 6.63 -13.81
CA GLU A 146 5.58 6.12 -14.91
C GLU A 146 6.26 4.89 -15.52
N TYR A 147 5.50 3.81 -15.69
CA TYR A 147 5.98 2.61 -16.38
C TYR A 147 4.99 2.14 -17.45
N ASP A 148 5.48 1.99 -18.67
CA ASP A 148 4.75 1.39 -19.79
C ASP A 148 5.20 -0.08 -19.94
N PRO A 149 4.39 -1.05 -19.51
CA PRO A 149 4.73 -2.47 -19.61
C PRO A 149 4.88 -2.94 -21.05
N ASP A 150 4.06 -2.41 -21.97
CA ASP A 150 4.08 -2.85 -23.38
C ASP A 150 5.33 -2.42 -24.12
N ARG A 151 5.87 -1.25 -23.77
CA ARG A 151 7.06 -0.70 -24.41
C ARG A 151 8.33 -0.84 -23.57
N GLY A 152 8.22 -1.32 -22.33
CA GLY A 152 9.33 -1.32 -21.38
C GLY A 152 9.89 0.08 -21.14
N GLN A 153 9.02 1.11 -21.03
CA GLN A 153 9.48 2.48 -20.79
C GLN A 153 9.29 2.85 -19.33
N LEU A 154 10.40 3.13 -18.66
CA LEU A 154 10.39 3.64 -17.28
C LEU A 154 10.82 5.11 -17.26
N ARG A 155 9.99 5.95 -16.65
CA ARG A 155 10.26 7.37 -16.44
C ARG A 155 10.01 7.73 -14.99
N GLY A 156 10.72 8.72 -14.50
CA GLY A 156 10.53 9.21 -13.15
C GLY A 156 10.77 10.70 -13.07
N TRP A 157 10.17 11.31 -12.05
CA TRP A 157 10.35 12.70 -11.69
C TRP A 157 10.57 12.81 -10.20
N LEU A 158 11.46 13.72 -9.83
CA LEU A 158 11.79 14.02 -8.45
C LEU A 158 11.53 15.49 -8.17
N ARG A 159 10.88 15.77 -7.05
CA ARG A 159 10.57 17.14 -6.66
C ARG A 159 11.83 17.92 -6.32
N ARG A 160 11.91 19.11 -6.89
CA ARG A 160 12.91 20.15 -6.61
C ARG A 160 12.15 21.46 -6.45
N LYS A 161 12.07 21.94 -5.20
CA LYS A 161 11.19 23.06 -4.82
C LYS A 161 9.75 22.73 -5.25
N ASP A 162 9.14 23.56 -6.08
CA ASP A 162 7.73 23.46 -6.45
C ASP A 162 7.50 22.67 -7.75
N ARG A 163 8.53 22.03 -8.32
CA ARG A 163 8.43 21.31 -9.60
C ARG A 163 8.90 19.86 -9.53
N LEU A 164 8.27 19.02 -10.33
CA LEU A 164 8.69 17.66 -10.64
C LEU A 164 9.68 17.69 -11.81
N GLU A 165 10.96 17.53 -11.51
CA GLU A 165 12.01 17.51 -12.53
C GLU A 165 12.27 16.08 -13.01
N PRO A 166 12.44 15.85 -14.33
CA PRO A 166 12.66 14.51 -14.85
C PRO A 166 13.98 13.93 -14.35
N ILE A 167 13.94 12.67 -13.93
CA ILE A 167 15.13 11.89 -13.60
C ILE A 167 15.80 11.49 -14.91
N ALA A 168 17.04 11.95 -15.12
CA ALA A 168 17.75 11.77 -16.38
C ALA A 168 18.02 10.29 -16.73
N ARG A 169 18.24 9.45 -15.71
CA ARG A 169 18.52 8.02 -15.88
C ARG A 169 17.78 7.20 -14.82
N MET A 170 16.82 6.40 -15.27
CA MET A 170 16.06 5.48 -14.40
C MET A 170 16.76 4.15 -14.15
N GLU A 171 17.67 3.75 -15.04
CA GLU A 171 18.47 2.53 -14.88
C GLU A 171 19.28 2.56 -13.58
N ASN A 172 19.00 1.62 -12.67
CA ASN A 172 19.55 1.56 -11.30
C ASN A 172 19.26 2.78 -10.43
N TRP A 173 18.24 3.56 -10.76
CA TRP A 173 17.76 4.65 -9.90
C TRP A 173 17.31 4.09 -8.55
N VAL A 174 17.68 4.75 -7.46
CA VAL A 174 17.22 4.43 -6.10
C VAL A 174 16.32 5.56 -5.61
N SER A 175 15.07 5.23 -5.34
CA SER A 175 14.10 6.18 -4.76
C SER A 175 14.61 6.73 -3.42
N PRO A 176 14.73 8.05 -3.24
CA PRO A 176 15.11 8.66 -1.96
C PRO A 176 14.16 8.34 -0.80
N ARG A 177 12.84 8.31 -1.04
CA ARG A 177 11.81 8.03 -0.04
C ARG A 177 11.66 6.54 0.24
N LEU A 178 11.74 5.71 -0.79
CA LEU A 178 11.44 4.27 -0.68
C LEU A 178 12.69 3.42 -0.41
N GLY A 179 13.87 3.88 -0.82
CA GLY A 179 15.08 3.05 -0.88
C GLY A 179 15.00 1.92 -1.91
N VAL A 180 13.97 1.94 -2.78
CA VAL A 180 13.74 0.93 -3.82
C VAL A 180 14.58 1.27 -5.05
N ARG A 181 15.31 0.27 -5.56
CA ARG A 181 16.09 0.39 -6.80
C ARG A 181 15.29 -0.11 -8.01
N PHE A 182 15.31 0.67 -9.08
CA PHE A 182 14.58 0.40 -10.32
C PHE A 182 15.52 -0.13 -11.40
N THR A 183 15.07 -1.12 -12.17
CA THR A 183 15.76 -1.59 -13.38
C THR A 183 14.75 -2.16 -14.38
N LEU A 184 15.18 -2.32 -15.63
CA LEU A 184 14.44 -3.09 -16.63
C LEU A 184 15.24 -4.36 -16.99
N GLU A 185 14.57 -5.51 -16.97
CA GLU A 185 15.09 -6.77 -17.51
C GLU A 185 14.37 -7.05 -18.83
N GLY A 186 14.98 -6.64 -19.95
CA GLY A 186 14.29 -6.58 -21.23
C GLY A 186 13.24 -5.47 -21.21
N VAL A 187 11.96 -5.86 -21.26
CA VAL A 187 10.83 -4.93 -21.14
C VAL A 187 10.24 -4.88 -19.74
N ASP A 188 10.60 -5.81 -18.86
CA ASP A 188 9.92 -6.00 -17.59
C ASP A 188 10.55 -5.16 -16.48
N LEU A 189 9.71 -4.44 -15.74
CA LEU A 189 10.10 -3.69 -14.55
C LEU A 189 10.50 -4.63 -13.43
N VAL A 190 11.72 -4.43 -12.91
CA VAL A 190 12.19 -5.12 -11.72
C VAL A 190 12.53 -4.08 -10.65
N LEU A 191 11.88 -4.22 -9.50
CA LEU A 191 12.08 -3.38 -8.33
C LEU A 191 12.84 -4.17 -7.26
N TYR A 192 13.88 -3.57 -6.69
CA TYR A 192 14.64 -4.16 -5.60
C TYR A 192 14.45 -3.38 -4.31
N ARG A 193 14.13 -4.10 -3.25
CA ARG A 193 14.11 -3.60 -1.87
C ARG A 193 15.51 -3.14 -1.44
N PRO A 194 15.61 -2.35 -0.35
CA PRO A 194 16.90 -1.97 0.24
C PRO A 194 17.78 -3.16 0.64
N ASP A 195 17.17 -4.31 0.96
CA ASP A 195 17.87 -5.55 1.31
C ASP A 195 18.33 -6.38 0.10
N GLY A 196 18.12 -5.87 -1.13
CA GLY A 196 18.51 -6.52 -2.37
C GLY A 196 17.55 -7.58 -2.88
N ARG A 197 16.45 -7.89 -2.17
CA ARG A 197 15.40 -8.78 -2.69
C ARG A 197 14.55 -8.07 -3.73
N ARG A 198 14.06 -8.81 -4.73
CA ARG A 198 13.11 -8.29 -5.72
C ARG A 198 11.74 -8.12 -5.09
N PHE A 199 10.95 -7.22 -5.66
CA PHE A 199 9.50 -7.28 -5.54
C PHE A 199 9.05 -8.51 -6.31
N GLU A 200 8.16 -9.28 -5.70
CA GLU A 200 7.65 -10.54 -6.23
C GLU A 200 6.15 -10.39 -6.45
N THR A 201 5.66 -11.02 -7.51
CA THR A 201 4.23 -11.25 -7.68
C THR A 201 3.71 -12.16 -6.56
N PHE A 202 2.40 -12.16 -6.35
CA PHE A 202 1.78 -13.04 -5.35
C PHE A 202 2.07 -14.52 -5.64
N VAL A 203 2.12 -14.91 -6.92
CA VAL A 203 2.42 -16.29 -7.33
C VAL A 203 3.86 -16.67 -6.98
N GLU A 204 4.83 -15.80 -7.22
CA GLU A 204 6.24 -16.03 -6.85
C GLU A 204 6.42 -16.12 -5.33
N LEU A 205 5.71 -15.30 -4.56
CA LEU A 205 5.70 -15.37 -3.10
C LEU A 205 5.21 -16.73 -2.59
N GLU A 206 4.10 -17.23 -3.14
CA GLU A 206 3.53 -18.54 -2.76
C GLU A 206 4.48 -19.68 -3.13
N GLN A 207 5.07 -19.64 -4.33
CA GLN A 207 6.04 -20.65 -4.77
C GLN A 207 7.28 -20.68 -3.88
N ARG A 208 7.80 -19.51 -3.47
CA ARG A 208 8.91 -19.44 -2.53
C ARG A 208 8.52 -19.99 -1.16
N ALA A 209 7.38 -19.58 -0.62
CA ALA A 209 6.89 -20.02 0.69
C ALA A 209 6.73 -21.55 0.74
N GLU A 210 6.16 -22.15 -0.31
CA GLU A 210 6.01 -23.60 -0.40
C GLU A 210 7.37 -24.31 -0.52
N THR A 211 8.30 -23.76 -1.30
CA THR A 211 9.66 -24.30 -1.40
C THR A 211 10.38 -24.26 -0.05
N GLU A 212 10.26 -23.16 0.71
CA GLU A 212 10.83 -23.03 2.05
C GLU A 212 10.19 -24.01 3.03
N ARG A 213 8.86 -24.19 2.96
CA ARG A 213 8.13 -25.15 3.78
C ARG A 213 8.59 -26.59 3.53
N GLN A 214 8.74 -26.98 2.28
CA GLN A 214 9.21 -28.33 1.91
C GLN A 214 10.65 -28.58 2.38
N ARG A 215 11.52 -27.56 2.29
CA ARG A 215 12.89 -27.64 2.81
C ARG A 215 12.91 -27.82 4.33
N ALA A 216 12.13 -27.01 5.05
CA ALA A 216 12.03 -27.10 6.50
C ALA A 216 11.50 -28.47 6.97
N GLU A 217 10.50 -29.02 6.28
CA GLU A 217 9.94 -30.34 6.58
C GLU A 217 10.97 -31.46 6.31
N THR A 218 11.70 -31.38 5.20
CA THR A 218 12.77 -32.34 4.88
C THR A 218 13.88 -32.30 5.92
N GLU A 219 14.31 -31.11 6.35
CA GLU A 219 15.33 -30.94 7.39
C GLU A 219 14.85 -31.49 8.73
N ARG A 220 13.59 -31.23 9.09
CA ARG A 220 12.96 -31.77 10.30
C ARG A 220 12.96 -33.30 10.32
N GLN A 221 12.56 -33.94 9.23
CA GLN A 221 12.54 -35.41 9.11
C GLN A 221 13.94 -36.01 9.20
N ARG A 222 14.95 -35.36 8.61
CA ARG A 222 16.34 -35.78 8.75
C ARG A 222 16.82 -35.68 10.19
N ALA A 223 16.57 -34.56 10.87
CA ALA A 223 16.94 -34.37 12.26
C ALA A 223 16.23 -35.37 13.20
N GLU A 224 14.97 -35.72 12.93
CA GLU A 224 14.24 -36.74 13.69
C GLU A 224 14.82 -38.14 13.48
N THR A 225 15.11 -38.50 12.23
CA THR A 225 15.76 -39.78 11.90
C THR A 225 17.13 -39.90 12.55
N GLU A 226 17.94 -38.84 12.53
CA GLU A 226 19.25 -38.82 13.17
C GLU A 226 19.15 -38.92 14.69
N ARG A 227 18.19 -38.22 15.31
CA ARG A 227 17.92 -38.35 16.75
C ARG A 227 17.47 -39.76 17.13
N GLN A 228 16.63 -40.38 16.31
CA GLN A 228 16.20 -41.77 16.53
C GLN A 228 17.41 -42.71 16.49
N ARG A 229 18.24 -42.62 15.45
CA ARG A 229 19.45 -43.43 15.32
C ARG A 229 20.43 -43.20 16.47
N GLY A 230 20.67 -41.95 16.86
CA GLY A 230 21.55 -41.63 17.98
C GLY A 230 21.02 -42.16 19.33
N ARG A 231 19.70 -42.21 19.51
CA ARG A 231 19.07 -42.85 20.68
C ARG A 231 19.26 -44.36 20.65
N GLU A 232 19.02 -45.00 19.51
CA GLU A 232 19.20 -46.45 19.33
C GLU A 232 20.66 -46.87 19.53
N GLU A 233 21.61 -46.17 18.91
CA GLU A 233 23.06 -46.39 19.10
C GLU A 233 23.48 -46.15 20.55
N GLY A 234 22.96 -45.09 21.20
CA GLY A 234 23.22 -44.81 22.61
C GLY A 234 22.71 -45.90 23.55
N LEU A 235 21.51 -46.44 23.27
CA LEU A 235 20.94 -47.58 24.01
C LEU A 235 21.77 -48.85 23.80
N GLN A 236 22.22 -49.11 22.56
CA GLN A 236 23.06 -50.26 22.25
C GLN A 236 24.41 -50.18 22.97
N GLN A 237 25.08 -49.03 22.93
CA GLN A 237 26.34 -48.82 23.66
C GLN A 237 26.16 -48.93 25.17
N ALA A 238 25.04 -48.45 25.72
CA ALA A 238 24.73 -48.59 27.13
C ALA A 238 24.51 -50.06 27.53
N LEU A 239 23.82 -50.83 26.68
CA LEU A 239 23.60 -52.26 26.89
C LEU A 239 24.94 -53.02 26.89
N GLU A 240 25.79 -52.78 25.89
CA GLU A 240 27.14 -53.37 25.78
C GLU A 240 28.01 -53.05 27.01
N ARG A 241 27.93 -51.83 27.54
CA ARG A 241 28.67 -51.45 28.75
C ARG A 241 28.16 -52.19 29.99
N LEU A 242 26.84 -52.30 30.17
CA LEU A 242 26.26 -53.01 31.32
C LEU A 242 26.61 -54.51 31.27
N THR A 243 26.51 -55.15 30.11
CA THR A 243 26.88 -56.56 29.97
C THR A 243 28.37 -56.80 30.18
N ALA A 244 29.24 -55.88 29.72
CA ALA A 244 30.68 -55.95 29.98
C ALA A 244 31.05 -55.85 31.48
N THR A 245 30.20 -55.23 32.31
CA THR A 245 30.38 -55.21 33.78
C THR A 245 29.92 -56.49 34.48
N GLY A 246 29.42 -57.49 33.74
CA GLY A 246 28.97 -58.78 34.26
C GLY A 246 27.48 -58.82 34.62
N ILE A 247 26.71 -57.78 34.29
CA ILE A 247 25.24 -57.80 34.43
C ILE A 247 24.67 -58.67 33.30
N ALA A 248 23.81 -59.63 33.65
CA ALA A 248 23.13 -60.46 32.65
C ALA A 248 22.29 -59.60 31.70
N GLU A 249 22.26 -59.95 30.40
CA GLU A 249 21.63 -59.13 29.36
C GLU A 249 20.16 -58.78 29.67
N ASP A 250 19.36 -59.74 30.13
CA ASP A 250 17.96 -59.51 30.52
C ASP A 250 17.83 -58.46 31.63
N GLN A 251 18.75 -58.49 32.60
CA GLN A 251 18.77 -57.51 33.68
C GLN A 251 19.25 -56.13 33.19
N ALA A 252 20.18 -56.08 32.23
CA ALA A 252 20.62 -54.84 31.61
C ALA A 252 19.53 -54.20 30.73
N ARG A 253 18.75 -55.01 29.99
CA ARG A 253 17.58 -54.56 29.21
C ARG A 253 16.49 -53.96 30.11
N ARG A 254 16.21 -54.58 31.27
CA ARG A 254 15.32 -54.01 32.31
C ARG A 254 15.77 -52.64 32.78
N LEU A 255 17.04 -52.50 33.11
CA LEU A 255 17.61 -51.25 33.62
C LEU A 255 17.54 -50.10 32.58
N LEU A 256 17.59 -50.43 31.29
CA LEU A 256 17.50 -49.48 30.19
C LEU A 256 16.06 -49.25 29.70
N GLY A 257 15.06 -49.93 30.27
CA GLY A 257 13.66 -49.82 29.85
C GLY A 257 13.41 -50.37 28.44
N LEU A 258 14.16 -51.39 28.03
CA LEU A 258 14.06 -52.06 26.72
C LEU A 258 13.14 -53.30 26.73
N GLU A 259 12.41 -53.54 27.83
CA GLU A 259 11.44 -54.64 27.97
C GLU A 259 10.05 -54.30 27.43
#